data_AF-A0A7W0HEU5-F1
#
_entry.id   AF-A0A7W0HEU5-F1
#
_cell.length_a   1.000
_cell.length_b   1.000
_cell.length_c   1.000
_cell.angle_alpha   90.00
_cell.angle_beta   90.00
_cell.angle_gamma   90.00
#
_symmetry.space_group_name_H-M   'P 1'
#
loop_
_entity.id
_entity.type
_entity.pdbx_description
1 polymer ?
#
loop_
_entity_poly.entity_id
_entity_poly.type
_entity_poly.pdbx_seq_one_letter_code
_entity_poly.pdbx_strand_id
1 'polypeptide(L)'
;MTRLGVSVSANRSDYAVPPDHPSSLEQEIAARVDQELKQCLDDAAEGIHWVGPDGTILWANATELQMLGYSRDEYIGHHIAEFHVDQPVIDDILVRLARGETLLNYEARLRRKDGSVRDVQINS
;
A
#
# COMPACT_ATOMS: atom_id res chain seq x y z
N MET A 1 -39.98 10.38 -49.63
CA MET A 1 -40.23 10.72 -48.20
C MET A 1 -38.96 11.31 -47.64
N THR A 2 -38.91 12.63 -47.54
CA THR A 2 -37.71 13.44 -47.28
C THR A 2 -37.58 13.65 -45.77
N ARG A 3 -36.49 13.17 -45.17
CA ARG A 3 -36.19 13.41 -43.75
C ARG A 3 -35.34 14.69 -43.67
N LEU A 4 -35.97 15.81 -43.30
CA LEU A 4 -35.26 17.05 -42.95
C LEU A 4 -34.46 16.80 -41.66
N GLY A 5 -33.14 16.78 -41.76
CA GLY A 5 -32.24 16.87 -40.60
C GLY A 5 -31.89 18.33 -40.37
N VAL A 6 -32.33 18.89 -39.24
CA VAL A 6 -31.86 20.21 -38.77
C VAL A 6 -30.53 19.97 -38.07
N SER A 7 -29.43 20.43 -38.66
CA SER A 7 -28.13 20.46 -37.99
C SER A 7 -28.01 21.77 -37.22
N VAL A 8 -27.98 21.70 -35.89
CA VAL A 8 -27.59 22.82 -35.03
C VAL A 8 -26.09 22.73 -34.82
N SER A 9 -25.34 23.55 -35.56
CA SER A 9 -23.91 23.73 -35.33
C SER A 9 -23.73 24.61 -34.09
N ALA A 10 -23.50 24.00 -32.93
CA ALA A 10 -23.08 24.76 -31.75
C ALA A 10 -21.68 25.33 -32.03
N ASN A 11 -21.59 26.65 -32.00
CA ASN A 11 -20.36 27.41 -32.15
C ASN A 11 -19.33 26.90 -31.13
N ARG A 12 -18.26 26.26 -31.62
CA ARG A 12 -17.16 25.73 -30.80
C ARG A 12 -16.24 26.91 -30.43
N SER A 13 -16.75 27.82 -29.60
CA SER A 13 -15.93 28.83 -28.93
C SER A 13 -15.15 28.13 -27.82
N ASP A 14 -13.86 27.93 -28.07
CA ASP A 14 -12.74 27.83 -27.15
C ASP A 14 -13.08 27.87 -25.64
N TYR A 15 -13.61 26.77 -25.10
CA TYR A 15 -13.37 26.44 -23.70
C TYR A 15 -11.99 25.78 -23.63
N ALA A 16 -10.96 26.60 -23.44
CA ALA A 16 -9.74 26.08 -22.84
C ALA A 16 -10.14 25.46 -21.51
N VAL A 17 -10.03 24.14 -21.38
CA VAL A 17 -10.10 23.48 -20.08
C VAL A 17 -8.97 24.12 -19.28
N PRO A 18 -9.26 24.89 -18.21
CA PRO A 18 -8.19 25.45 -17.40
C PRO A 18 -7.30 24.30 -16.94
N PRO A 19 -5.96 24.47 -16.90
CA PRO A 19 -5.09 23.41 -16.41
C PRO A 19 -5.59 23.04 -15.01
N ASP A 20 -5.81 21.74 -14.82
CA ASP A 20 -6.42 21.12 -13.64
C ASP A 20 -5.44 21.19 -12.44
N HIS A 21 -5.07 22.42 -12.07
CA HIS A 21 -4.21 22.71 -10.93
C HIS A 21 -5.10 22.82 -9.70
N PRO A 22 -5.01 21.86 -8.76
CA PRO A 22 -5.76 21.95 -7.53
C PRO A 22 -5.41 23.27 -6.83
N SER A 23 -6.44 23.95 -6.35
CA SER A 23 -6.33 25.16 -5.55
C SER A 23 -5.44 24.93 -4.32
N SER A 24 -4.86 25.99 -3.76
CA SER A 24 -4.08 25.92 -2.50
C SER A 24 -4.84 25.20 -1.38
N LEU A 25 -6.16 25.43 -1.30
CA LEU A 25 -7.03 24.78 -0.33
C LEU A 25 -7.15 23.27 -0.57
N GLU A 26 -7.31 22.83 -1.82
CA GLU A 26 -7.36 21.41 -2.16
C GLU A 26 -6.03 20.70 -1.87
N GLN A 27 -4.90 21.36 -2.15
CA GLN A 27 -3.58 20.83 -1.81
C GLN A 27 -3.37 20.73 -0.29
N GLU A 28 -3.78 21.75 0.47
CA GLU A 28 -3.72 21.74 1.93
C GLU A 28 -4.61 20.65 2.55
N ILE A 29 -5.82 20.47 2.01
CA ILE A 29 -6.73 19.40 2.46
C ILE A 29 -6.11 18.04 2.15
N ALA A 30 -5.60 17.81 0.94
CA ALA A 30 -4.98 16.55 0.56
C ALA A 30 -3.78 16.23 1.45
N ALA A 31 -2.88 17.20 1.67
CA ALA A 31 -1.73 17.02 2.55
C ALA A 31 -2.13 16.72 4.00
N ARG A 32 -3.19 17.37 4.51
CA ARG A 32 -3.71 17.10 5.86
C ARG A 32 -4.30 15.70 5.97
N VAL A 33 -5.09 15.28 4.98
CA VAL A 33 -5.68 13.93 4.95
C VAL A 33 -4.58 12.88 4.87
N ASP A 34 -3.57 13.05 4.02
CA ASP A 34 -2.44 12.12 3.93
C ASP A 34 -1.68 11.99 5.26
N GLN A 35 -1.48 13.12 5.94
CA GLN A 35 -0.84 13.12 7.25
C GLN A 35 -1.68 12.40 8.31
N GLU A 36 -2.99 12.67 8.37
CA GLU A 36 -3.92 12.02 9.30
C GLU A 36 -4.02 10.51 9.03
N LEU A 37 -4.06 10.08 7.76
CA LEU A 37 -4.05 8.68 7.37
C LEU A 37 -2.75 7.98 7.79
N LYS A 38 -1.60 8.62 7.54
CA LYS A 38 -0.31 8.07 7.96
C LYS A 38 -0.24 7.91 9.48
N GLN A 39 -0.65 8.94 10.22
CA GLN A 39 -0.72 8.91 11.68
C GLN A 39 -1.61 7.75 12.17
N CYS A 40 -2.80 7.59 11.59
CA CYS A 40 -3.73 6.53 11.94
C CYS A 40 -3.13 5.13 11.72
N LEU A 41 -2.42 4.92 10.61
CA LEU A 41 -1.75 3.65 10.34
C LEU A 41 -0.53 3.41 11.25
N ASP A 42 0.23 4.46 11.58
CA ASP A 42 1.36 4.38 12.50
C ASP A 42 0.94 4.11 13.94
N ASP A 43 -0.24 4.59 14.36
CA ASP A 43 -0.82 4.37 15.70
C ASP A 43 -1.55 3.01 15.82
N ALA A 44 -1.67 2.25 14.72
CA ALA A 44 -2.28 0.93 14.75
C ALA A 44 -1.51 -0.04 15.67
N ALA A 45 -2.23 -0.83 16.46
CA ALA A 45 -1.64 -1.78 17.39
C ALA A 45 -0.94 -2.97 16.70
N GLU A 46 -1.31 -3.23 15.46
CA GLU A 46 -0.74 -4.30 14.63
C GLU A 46 0.29 -3.74 13.65
N GLY A 47 1.28 -4.57 13.34
CA GLY A 47 2.22 -4.28 12.27
C GLY A 47 1.52 -4.38 10.92
N ILE A 48 1.65 -3.34 10.10
CA ILE A 48 1.06 -3.28 8.77
C ILE A 48 2.18 -3.03 7.79
N HIS A 49 2.23 -3.81 6.72
CA HIS A 49 3.15 -3.60 5.62
C HIS A 49 2.51 -3.94 4.28
N TRP A 50 3.10 -3.41 3.21
CA TRP A 50 2.75 -3.74 1.84
C TRP A 50 3.93 -4.38 1.14
N VAL A 51 3.65 -5.46 0.42
CA VAL A 51 4.62 -6.19 -0.38
C VAL A 51 4.23 -6.08 -1.85
N GLY A 52 5.22 -5.85 -2.71
CA GLY A 52 5.08 -5.91 -4.15
C GLY A 52 4.87 -7.35 -4.64
N PRO A 53 4.50 -7.52 -5.92
CA PRO A 53 4.28 -8.85 -6.51
C PRO A 53 5.55 -9.71 -6.59
N ASP A 54 6.72 -9.08 -6.44
CA ASP A 54 8.05 -9.70 -6.41
C ASP A 54 8.53 -10.02 -4.98
N GLY A 55 7.69 -9.80 -3.96
CA GLY A 55 8.08 -10.02 -2.56
C GLY A 55 8.83 -8.85 -1.92
N THR A 56 9.01 -7.73 -2.63
CA THR A 56 9.70 -6.55 -2.10
C THR A 56 8.80 -5.76 -1.15
N ILE A 57 9.27 -5.42 0.05
CA ILE A 57 8.52 -4.58 0.99
C ILE A 57 8.51 -3.14 0.49
N LEU A 58 7.33 -2.61 0.16
CA LEU A 58 7.16 -1.26 -0.37
C LEU A 58 6.93 -0.23 0.74
N TRP A 59 6.29 -0.65 1.81
CA TRP A 59 5.94 0.22 2.94
C TRP A 59 5.67 -0.61 4.19
N ALA A 60 5.90 -0.01 5.36
CA ALA A 60 5.52 -0.54 6.65
C ALA A 60 5.19 0.63 7.61
N ASN A 61 4.28 0.37 8.55
CA ASN A 61 3.94 1.32 9.61
C ASN A 61 5.01 1.33 10.72
N ALA A 62 4.92 2.32 11.61
CA ALA A 62 5.83 2.45 12.75
C ALA A 62 5.80 1.22 13.67
N THR A 63 4.63 0.61 13.88
CA THR A 63 4.46 -0.56 14.75
C THR A 63 5.22 -1.79 14.25
N GLU A 64 5.15 -2.10 12.95
CA GLU A 64 5.91 -3.21 12.33
C GLU A 64 7.42 -3.03 12.53
N LEU A 65 7.93 -1.83 12.23
CA LEU A 65 9.35 -1.50 12.35
C LEU A 65 9.83 -1.60 13.80
N GLN A 66 9.06 -1.07 14.76
CA GLN A 66 9.37 -1.16 16.19
C GLN A 66 9.29 -2.61 16.70
N MET A 67 8.30 -3.37 16.22
CA MET A 67 8.11 -4.76 16.58
C MET A 67 9.33 -5.59 16.19
N LEU A 68 9.85 -5.41 14.97
CA LEU A 68 10.99 -6.17 14.45
C LEU A 68 12.36 -5.55 14.80
N GLY A 69 12.39 -4.28 15.16
CA GLY A 69 13.60 -3.54 15.56
C GLY A 69 14.45 -3.05 14.39
N TYR A 70 13.90 -2.98 13.18
CA TYR A 70 14.59 -2.46 11.99
C TYR A 70 14.28 -0.98 11.79
N SER A 71 15.26 -0.25 11.24
CA SER A 71 14.98 1.08 10.68
C SER A 71 14.22 0.93 9.35
N ARG A 72 13.61 2.03 8.89
CA ARG A 72 12.94 2.05 7.58
C ARG A 72 13.89 1.66 6.44
N ASP A 73 15.13 2.15 6.47
CA ASP A 73 16.12 1.92 5.42
C ASP A 73 16.68 0.49 5.42
N GLU A 74 16.54 -0.23 6.55
CA GLU A 74 16.96 -1.63 6.69
C GLU A 74 15.82 -2.62 6.34
N TYR A 75 14.58 -2.14 6.21
CA TYR A 75 13.40 -2.98 6.03
C TYR A 75 12.73 -2.76 4.67
N ILE A 76 12.51 -1.51 4.28
CA ILE A 76 11.85 -1.16 3.03
C ILE A 76 12.81 -1.36 1.85
N GLY A 77 12.31 -1.97 0.78
CA GLY A 77 13.10 -2.33 -0.40
C GLY A 77 13.78 -3.69 -0.32
N HIS A 78 13.74 -4.36 0.84
CA HIS A 78 14.20 -5.73 1.01
C HIS A 78 13.11 -6.75 0.69
N HIS A 79 13.52 -7.98 0.38
CA HIS A 79 12.57 -9.05 0.12
C HIS A 79 12.02 -9.61 1.45
N ILE A 80 10.70 -9.76 1.56
CA ILE A 80 10.01 -10.15 2.81
C ILE A 80 10.50 -11.47 3.42
N ALA A 81 11.00 -12.39 2.58
CA ALA A 81 11.56 -13.66 3.02
C ALA A 81 12.85 -13.52 3.86
N GLU A 82 13.59 -12.41 3.72
CA GLU A 82 14.79 -12.15 4.55
C GLU A 82 14.46 -12.06 6.04
N PHE A 83 13.23 -11.65 6.36
CA PHE A 83 12.73 -11.46 7.71
C PHE A 83 11.95 -12.66 8.25
N HIS A 84 11.72 -13.69 7.43
CA HIS A 84 11.05 -14.91 7.87
C HIS A 84 12.07 -15.97 8.32
N VAL A 85 11.72 -16.73 9.35
CA VAL A 85 12.57 -17.84 9.84
C VAL A 85 12.37 -19.09 9.00
N ASP A 86 11.12 -19.35 8.61
CA ASP A 86 10.71 -20.57 7.91
C ASP A 86 10.48 -20.29 6.43
N GLN A 87 11.46 -20.63 5.58
CA GLN A 87 11.35 -20.42 4.14
C GLN A 87 10.08 -21.06 3.52
N PRO A 88 9.70 -22.32 3.86
CA PRO A 88 8.50 -22.92 3.28
C PRO A 88 7.20 -22.19 3.63
N VAL A 89 7.16 -21.52 4.79
CA VAL A 89 5.99 -20.75 5.25
C VAL A 89 5.83 -19.48 4.43
N ILE A 90 6.91 -18.71 4.26
CA ILE A 90 6.83 -17.48 3.45
C ILE A 90 6.62 -17.78 1.97
N ASP A 91 7.17 -18.88 1.45
CA ASP A 91 6.92 -19.31 0.08
C ASP A 91 5.43 -19.64 -0.14
N ASP A 92 4.79 -20.35 0.80
CA ASP A 92 3.34 -20.63 0.75
C ASP A 92 2.50 -19.34 0.81
N ILE A 93 2.83 -18.43 1.75
CA ILE A 93 2.21 -17.12 1.87
C ILE A 93 2.25 -16.36 0.53
N LEU A 94 3.45 -16.22 -0.07
CA LEU A 94 3.61 -15.49 -1.33
C LEU A 94 2.85 -16.15 -2.49
N VAL A 95 2.86 -17.48 -2.57
CA VAL A 95 2.10 -18.21 -3.60
C VAL A 95 0.59 -17.98 -3.47
N ARG A 96 0.07 -17.99 -2.25
CA ARG A 96 -1.36 -17.76 -1.98
C ARG A 96 -1.76 -16.32 -2.26
N LEU A 97 -0.96 -15.35 -1.84
CA LEU A 97 -1.17 -13.93 -2.15
C LEU A 97 -1.13 -13.66 -3.66
N ALA A 98 -0.19 -14.28 -4.38
CA ALA A 98 -0.11 -14.17 -5.84
C ALA A 98 -1.34 -14.73 -6.58
N ARG A 99 -2.09 -15.63 -5.94
CA ARG A 99 -3.37 -16.16 -6.44
C ARG A 99 -4.58 -15.33 -6.03
N GLY A 100 -4.38 -14.27 -5.24
CA GLY A 100 -5.45 -13.45 -4.68
C GLY A 100 -6.21 -14.14 -3.56
N GLU A 101 -5.61 -15.12 -2.89
CA GLU A 101 -6.22 -15.76 -1.72
C GLU A 101 -6.07 -14.88 -0.47
N THR A 102 -7.09 -14.87 0.36
CA THR A 102 -7.07 -14.23 1.68
C THR A 102 -6.34 -15.13 2.69
N LEU A 103 -5.47 -14.52 3.49
CA LEU A 103 -4.83 -15.18 4.62
C LEU A 103 -5.53 -14.72 5.90
N LEU A 104 -5.92 -15.68 6.76
CA LEU A 104 -6.55 -15.40 8.04
C LEU A 104 -5.84 -16.19 9.13
N ASN A 105 -5.33 -15.48 10.14
CA ASN A 105 -4.61 -16.04 11.29
C ASN A 105 -3.48 -17.01 10.88
N TYR A 106 -2.79 -16.71 9.78
CA TYR A 106 -1.74 -17.60 9.28
C TYR A 106 -0.49 -17.46 10.15
N GLU A 107 -0.09 -18.53 10.82
CA GLU A 107 1.06 -18.50 11.74
C GLU A 107 2.38 -18.40 10.97
N ALA A 108 3.23 -17.47 11.38
CA ALA A 108 4.56 -17.30 10.85
C ALA A 108 5.54 -16.91 11.96
N ARG A 109 6.83 -17.06 11.67
CA ARG A 109 7.91 -16.68 12.59
C ARG A 109 8.83 -15.69 11.90
N LEU A 110 8.97 -14.52 12.52
CA LEU A 110 9.79 -13.42 12.03
C LEU A 110 11.09 -13.32 12.81
N ARG A 111 12.16 -12.93 12.11
CA ARG A 111 13.48 -12.69 12.67
C ARG A 111 13.65 -11.19 12.94
N ARG A 112 13.78 -10.85 14.21
CA ARG A 112 14.08 -9.49 14.66
C ARG A 112 15.55 -9.15 14.38
N LYS A 113 15.86 -7.86 14.36
CA LYS A 113 17.23 -7.37 14.12
C LYS A 113 18.26 -7.89 15.13
N ASP A 114 17.84 -8.08 16.38
CA ASP A 114 18.69 -8.64 17.44
C ASP A 114 18.92 -10.16 17.31
N GLY A 115 18.35 -10.79 16.28
CA GLY A 115 18.42 -12.22 16.00
C GLY A 115 17.37 -13.05 16.74
N SER A 116 16.59 -12.46 17.65
CA SER A 116 15.49 -13.15 18.30
C SER A 116 14.33 -13.42 17.34
N VAL A 117 13.53 -14.43 17.67
CA VAL A 117 12.38 -14.85 16.85
C VAL A 117 11.11 -14.39 17.52
N ARG A 118 10.17 -13.92 16.70
CA ARG A 118 8.82 -13.55 17.14
C ARG A 118 7.78 -14.35 16.35
N ASP A 119 6.93 -15.06 17.08
CA ASP A 119 5.74 -15.68 16.50
C ASP A 119 4.69 -14.60 16.20
N VAL A 120 4.10 -14.67 15.01
CA VAL A 120 3.10 -13.73 14.52
C VAL A 120 1.97 -14.48 13.83
N GLN A 121 0.83 -13.80 13.68
CA GLN A 121 -0.26 -14.23 12.83
C GLN A 121 -0.44 -13.19 11.73
N ILE A 122 -0.51 -13.66 10.48
CA ILE A 122 -0.61 -12.81 9.30
C ILE A 122 -2.04 -12.86 8.76
N ASN A 123 -2.56 -11.67 8.47
CA ASN A 123 -3.84 -11.44 7.81
C ASN A 123 -3.60 -10.62 6.53
N SER A 124 -4.26 -10.96 5.43
CA SER A 124 -4.18 -10.24 4.15
C SER A 124 -5.49 -10.23 3.39
#